data_AF-A0A937LTT3-F1
#
_entry.id   AF-A0A937LTT3-F1
#
_cell.length_a   1.000
_cell.length_b   1.000
_cell.length_c   1.000
_cell.angle_alpha   90.00
_cell.angle_beta   90.00
_cell.angle_gamma   90.00
#
_symmetry.space_group_name_H-M   'P 1'
#
loop_
_entity.id
_entity.type
_entity.pdbx_description
1 polymer ?
#
loop_
_entity_poly.entity_id
_entity_poly.type
_entity_poly.pdbx_seq_one_letter_code
_entity_poly.pdbx_strand_id
1 'polypeptide(L)'
;GVSGIKFSSATKTIKGVGKTEDVAFIQAVKAIKAKDDIYSSMIEEGKNKIINYFNNQCDFIIKEAQGLADQNRYEEALFKLFSVPQVSKQCYEKCIDNIKPMYQKHIDRQCAMLLIRAKGIWNANQNYEAAKKAAEILARIEPNSSCFSDVQTLFNEISTRIRTIDSREWDYKLKELNQVSELINAYNNIGVAWGENQPENTFNIRGWF
;
A
#
# COMPACT_ATOMS: atom_id res chain seq x y z
N GLY A 1 -0.92 8.19 -13.67
CA GLY A 1 -0.16 7.31 -12.77
C GLY A 1 0.54 8.13 -11.72
N VAL A 2 0.80 7.56 -10.54
CA VAL A 2 1.36 8.25 -9.36
C VAL A 2 2.66 9.01 -9.68
N SER A 3 3.44 8.58 -10.67
CA SER A 3 4.71 9.21 -11.05
C SER A 3 4.61 10.32 -12.12
N GLY A 4 3.43 10.63 -12.65
CA GLY A 4 3.31 11.67 -13.70
C GLY A 4 3.87 11.27 -15.08
N ILE A 5 4.23 10.00 -15.30
CA ILE A 5 4.87 9.55 -16.54
C ILE A 5 3.80 9.12 -17.57
N LYS A 6 3.88 9.70 -18.78
CA LYS A 6 3.10 9.26 -19.94
C LYS A 6 3.93 8.27 -20.76
N PHE A 7 3.54 6.99 -20.76
CA PHE A 7 4.28 5.94 -21.46
C PHE A 7 3.95 5.88 -22.96
N SER A 8 2.68 6.03 -23.35
CA SER A 8 2.28 6.00 -24.76
C SER A 8 1.13 6.96 -25.04
N SER A 9 1.00 7.38 -26.29
CA SER A 9 -0.12 8.19 -26.79
C SER A 9 -0.30 7.97 -28.29
N ALA A 10 -1.54 7.90 -28.75
CA ALA A 10 -1.90 7.86 -30.16
C ALA A 10 -2.68 9.11 -30.57
N THR A 11 -2.58 9.48 -31.84
CA THR A 11 -3.36 10.56 -32.45
C THR A 11 -3.97 10.04 -33.73
N LYS A 12 -5.27 10.27 -33.92
CA LYS A 12 -5.99 9.84 -35.12
C LYS A 12 -6.75 11.01 -35.71
N THR A 13 -6.60 11.24 -37.01
CA THR A 13 -7.42 12.19 -37.75
C THR A 13 -8.70 11.52 -38.22
N ILE A 14 -9.84 12.17 -37.98
CA ILE A 14 -11.15 11.66 -38.36
C ILE A 14 -11.91 12.76 -39.09
N LYS A 15 -12.66 12.37 -40.12
CA LYS A 15 -13.45 13.29 -40.92
C LYS A 15 -14.92 12.95 -40.72
N GLY A 16 -15.73 13.99 -40.55
CA GLY A 16 -17.18 13.89 -40.59
C GLY A 16 -17.73 14.87 -41.62
N VAL A 17 -18.84 14.49 -42.24
CA VAL A 17 -19.51 15.28 -43.28
C VAL A 17 -20.95 15.52 -42.84
N GLY A 18 -21.40 16.77 -42.89
CA GLY A 18 -22.73 17.17 -42.46
C GLY A 18 -23.18 18.46 -43.13
N LYS A 19 -24.49 18.72 -43.12
CA LYS A 19 -25.08 19.96 -43.66
C LYS A 19 -24.81 21.18 -42.78
N THR A 20 -24.41 20.97 -41.52
CA THR A 20 -23.95 21.98 -40.57
C THR A 20 -22.69 21.46 -39.87
N GLU A 21 -21.95 22.35 -39.22
CA GLU A 21 -20.75 22.01 -38.45
C GLU A 21 -21.04 21.00 -37.33
N ASP A 22 -22.12 21.20 -36.56
CA ASP A 22 -22.53 20.26 -35.50
C ASP A 22 -22.80 18.85 -36.06
N VAL A 23 -23.47 18.76 -37.22
CA VAL A 23 -23.74 17.47 -37.87
C VAL A 23 -22.43 16.83 -38.35
N ALA A 24 -21.52 17.61 -38.92
CA ALA A 24 -20.21 17.11 -39.34
C ALA A 24 -19.38 16.62 -38.14
N PHE A 25 -19.40 17.34 -37.02
CA PHE A 25 -18.70 16.96 -35.78
C PHE A 25 -19.25 15.66 -35.17
N ILE A 26 -20.58 15.53 -35.03
CA ILE A 26 -21.22 14.30 -34.52
C ILE A 26 -20.86 13.10 -35.41
N GLN A 27 -20.84 13.28 -36.73
CA GLN A 27 -20.47 12.20 -37.66
C GLN A 27 -18.99 11.82 -37.54
N ALA A 28 -18.10 12.79 -37.31
CA ALA A 28 -16.68 12.52 -37.06
C ALA A 28 -16.49 11.68 -35.78
N VAL A 29 -17.19 12.02 -34.69
CA VAL A 29 -17.12 11.24 -33.44
C VAL A 29 -17.67 9.83 -33.64
N LYS A 30 -18.79 9.66 -34.36
CA LYS A 30 -19.37 8.34 -34.68
C LYS A 30 -18.45 7.46 -35.53
N ALA A 31 -17.54 8.06 -36.30
CA ALA A 31 -16.56 7.33 -37.10
C ALA A 31 -15.39 6.77 -36.26
N ILE A 32 -15.29 7.11 -34.97
CA ILE A 32 -14.36 6.47 -34.03
C ILE A 32 -14.81 5.04 -33.79
N LYS A 33 -14.06 4.08 -34.35
CA LYS A 33 -14.26 2.65 -34.08
C LYS A 33 -13.45 2.24 -32.86
N ALA A 34 -14.08 1.61 -31.88
CA ALA A 34 -13.38 1.08 -30.70
C ALA A 34 -12.33 0.01 -31.08
N LYS A 35 -12.60 -0.77 -32.14
CA LYS A 35 -11.65 -1.72 -32.73
C LYS A 35 -10.88 -1.02 -33.85
N ASP A 36 -9.84 -0.29 -33.47
CA ASP A 36 -8.89 0.30 -34.40
C ASP A 36 -7.48 -0.07 -33.96
N ASP A 37 -6.64 -0.44 -34.93
CA ASP A 37 -5.28 -0.91 -34.67
C ASP A 37 -4.44 0.15 -33.95
N ILE A 38 -4.72 1.44 -34.16
CA ILE A 38 -3.98 2.52 -33.49
C ILE A 38 -4.10 2.46 -31.96
N TYR A 39 -5.26 2.03 -31.44
CA TYR A 39 -5.49 1.92 -30.00
C TYR A 39 -4.80 0.69 -29.42
N SER A 40 -4.88 -0.44 -30.13
CA SER A 40 -4.18 -1.67 -29.75
C SER A 40 -2.66 -1.44 -29.75
N SER A 41 -2.11 -0.82 -30.79
CA SER A 41 -0.68 -0.49 -30.88
C SER A 41 -0.24 0.46 -29.77
N MET A 42 -1.02 1.50 -29.48
CA MET A 42 -0.73 2.43 -28.37
C MET A 42 -0.66 1.71 -27.02
N ILE A 43 -1.60 0.80 -26.76
CA ILE A 43 -1.67 0.03 -25.53
C ILE A 43 -0.46 -0.91 -25.41
N GLU A 44 -0.15 -1.66 -26.47
CA GLU A 44 1.00 -2.58 -26.46
C GLU A 44 2.34 -1.85 -26.33
N GLU A 45 2.51 -0.71 -27.01
CA GLU A 45 3.67 0.15 -26.82
C GLU A 45 3.76 0.67 -25.37
N GLY A 46 2.63 1.08 -24.80
CA GLY A 46 2.54 1.53 -23.41
C GLY A 46 2.96 0.44 -22.42
N LYS A 47 2.45 -0.78 -22.58
CA LYS A 47 2.82 -1.93 -21.75
C LYS A 47 4.32 -2.23 -21.81
N ASN A 48 4.88 -2.27 -23.02
CA ASN A 48 6.32 -2.53 -23.21
C ASN A 48 7.17 -1.44 -22.56
N LYS A 49 6.79 -0.17 -22.70
CA LYS A 49 7.50 0.95 -22.05
C LYS A 49 7.40 0.93 -20.53
N ILE A 50 6.27 0.52 -19.97
CA ILE A 50 6.11 0.31 -18.52
C ILE A 50 7.09 -0.77 -18.04
N ILE A 51 7.10 -1.93 -18.69
CA ILE A 51 8.00 -3.04 -18.33
C ILE A 51 9.46 -2.58 -18.40
N ASN A 52 9.85 -1.92 -19.50
CA ASN A 52 11.21 -1.42 -19.69
C ASN A 52 11.60 -0.39 -18.63
N TYR A 53 10.69 0.53 -18.28
CA TYR A 53 10.93 1.53 -17.25
C TYR A 53 11.26 0.87 -15.90
N PHE A 54 10.41 -0.04 -15.42
CA PHE A 54 10.62 -0.66 -14.11
C PHE A 54 11.84 -1.58 -14.09
N ASN A 55 12.10 -2.33 -15.16
CA ASN A 55 13.31 -3.15 -15.24
C ASN A 55 14.58 -2.29 -15.22
N ASN A 56 14.60 -1.15 -15.91
CA ASN A 56 15.76 -0.24 -15.94
C ASN A 56 15.93 0.57 -14.65
N GLN A 57 14.84 0.91 -13.97
CA GLN A 57 14.85 1.70 -12.73
C GLN A 57 14.92 0.84 -11.47
N CYS A 58 14.92 -0.49 -11.60
CA CYS A 58 14.70 -1.39 -10.48
C CYS A 58 15.66 -1.18 -9.31
N ASP A 59 16.96 -1.12 -9.62
CA ASP A 59 17.98 -1.00 -8.59
C ASP A 59 17.91 0.38 -7.89
N PHE A 60 17.49 1.44 -8.60
CA PHE A 60 17.22 2.75 -8.01
C PHE A 60 15.99 2.72 -7.11
N ILE A 61 14.90 2.10 -7.54
CA ILE A 61 13.67 1.94 -6.74
C ILE A 61 13.98 1.24 -5.42
N ILE A 62 14.73 0.14 -5.48
CA ILE A 62 15.14 -0.63 -4.29
C ILE A 62 16.04 0.21 -3.38
N LYS A 63 17.04 0.89 -3.94
CA LYS A 63 17.98 1.72 -3.16
C LYS A 63 17.28 2.89 -2.48
N GLU A 64 16.33 3.53 -3.15
CA GLU A 64 15.54 4.61 -2.57
C GLU A 64 14.61 4.09 -1.46
N ALA A 65 14.00 2.91 -1.63
CA ALA A 65 13.21 2.27 -0.57
C ALA A 65 14.09 1.92 0.64
N GLN A 66 15.30 1.41 0.44
CA GLN A 66 16.26 1.17 1.52
C GLN A 66 16.60 2.47 2.26
N GLY A 67 16.88 3.56 1.55
CA GLY A 67 17.15 4.86 2.17
C GLY A 67 15.97 5.43 2.96
N LEU A 68 14.73 5.15 2.55
CA LEU A 68 13.52 5.48 3.32
C LEU A 68 13.42 4.62 4.58
N ALA A 69 13.66 3.32 4.48
CA ALA A 69 13.68 2.42 5.63
C ALA A 69 14.76 2.79 6.66
N ASP A 70 15.93 3.26 6.23
CA ASP A 70 17.00 3.75 7.13
C ASP A 70 16.56 4.98 7.93
N GLN A 71 15.61 5.75 7.41
CA GLN A 71 14.97 6.88 8.11
C GLN A 71 13.75 6.45 8.95
N ASN A 72 13.51 5.14 9.12
CA ASN A 72 12.31 4.55 9.71
C ASN A 72 11.00 4.87 8.97
N ARG A 73 11.07 5.35 7.72
CA ARG A 73 9.90 5.62 6.84
C ARG A 73 9.48 4.34 6.12
N TYR A 74 9.16 3.31 6.90
CA TYR A 74 8.89 1.97 6.37
C TYR A 74 7.66 1.89 5.48
N GLU A 75 6.58 2.61 5.80
CA GLU A 75 5.32 2.55 5.03
C GLU A 75 5.54 3.06 3.60
N GLU A 76 6.26 4.18 3.47
CA GLU A 76 6.63 4.76 2.18
C GLU A 76 7.64 3.88 1.42
N ALA A 77 8.60 3.30 2.13
CA ALA A 77 9.55 2.36 1.55
C ALA A 77 8.84 1.13 0.96
N LEU A 78 7.88 0.56 1.71
CA LEU A 78 7.06 -0.57 1.27
C LEU A 78 6.17 -0.18 0.10
N PHE A 79 5.49 0.97 0.15
CA PHE A 79 4.68 1.50 -0.97
C PHE A 79 5.51 1.56 -2.26
N LYS A 80 6.73 2.06 -2.17
CA LYS A 80 7.64 2.19 -3.31
C LYS A 80 7.99 0.85 -3.95
N LEU A 81 8.24 -0.17 -3.13
CA LEU A 81 8.53 -1.54 -3.61
C LEU A 81 7.27 -2.20 -4.20
N PHE A 82 6.09 -2.01 -3.60
CA PHE A 82 4.82 -2.53 -4.11
C PHE A 82 4.30 -1.83 -5.36
N SER A 83 4.77 -0.60 -5.62
CA SER A 83 4.43 0.14 -6.84
C SER A 83 4.98 -0.49 -8.12
N VAL A 84 5.93 -1.43 -8.01
CA VAL A 84 6.44 -2.19 -9.15
C VAL A 84 5.39 -3.20 -9.60
N PRO A 85 4.91 -3.12 -10.86
CA PRO A 85 3.84 -4.00 -11.31
C PRO A 85 4.37 -5.41 -11.60
N GLN A 86 3.56 -6.42 -11.28
CA GLN A 86 3.89 -7.85 -11.47
C GLN A 86 4.31 -8.21 -12.91
N VAL A 87 3.81 -7.49 -13.91
CA VAL A 87 4.20 -7.67 -15.32
C VAL A 87 5.68 -7.36 -15.57
N SER A 88 6.31 -6.56 -14.71
CA SER A 88 7.77 -6.32 -14.70
C SER A 88 8.46 -7.38 -13.85
N LYS A 89 8.28 -8.65 -14.23
CA LYS A 89 8.58 -9.83 -13.41
C LYS A 89 9.96 -9.78 -12.73
N GLN A 90 11.00 -9.46 -13.49
CA GLN A 90 12.38 -9.39 -12.99
C GLN A 90 12.53 -8.38 -11.84
N CYS A 91 11.98 -7.18 -12.01
CA CYS A 91 12.07 -6.18 -10.95
C CYS A 91 11.13 -6.48 -9.78
N TYR A 92 9.94 -7.00 -10.08
CA TYR A 92 8.97 -7.38 -9.07
C TYR A 92 9.55 -8.42 -8.10
N GLU A 93 10.19 -9.47 -8.61
CA GLU A 93 10.85 -10.50 -7.79
C GLU A 93 11.93 -9.89 -6.87
N LYS A 94 12.81 -9.03 -7.41
CA LYS A 94 13.81 -8.32 -6.60
C LYS A 94 13.18 -7.43 -5.51
N CYS A 95 12.06 -6.77 -5.81
CA CYS A 95 11.35 -5.94 -4.85
C CYS A 95 10.73 -6.79 -3.73
N ILE A 96 10.11 -7.92 -4.07
CA ILE A 96 9.54 -8.86 -3.10
C ILE A 96 10.61 -9.39 -2.13
N ASP A 97 11.81 -9.70 -2.61
CA ASP A 97 12.93 -10.14 -1.76
C ASP A 97 13.35 -9.08 -0.73
N ASN A 98 13.21 -7.79 -1.07
CA ASN A 98 13.49 -6.67 -0.17
C ASN A 98 12.32 -6.31 0.76
N ILE A 99 11.09 -6.56 0.33
CA ILE A 99 9.87 -6.26 1.11
C ILE A 99 9.84 -7.06 2.41
N LYS A 100 10.09 -8.38 2.36
CA LYS A 100 9.97 -9.27 3.53
C LYS A 100 10.82 -8.81 4.74
N PRO A 101 12.15 -8.59 4.61
CA PRO A 101 12.95 -8.12 5.73
C PRO A 101 12.58 -6.69 6.17
N MET A 102 12.13 -5.84 5.25
CA MET A 102 11.73 -4.48 5.56
C MET A 102 10.43 -4.42 6.36
N TYR A 103 9.44 -5.23 6.00
CA TYR A 103 8.20 -5.37 6.76
C TYR A 103 8.47 -5.93 8.16
N GLN A 104 9.35 -6.93 8.29
CA GLN A 104 9.70 -7.46 9.61
C GLN A 104 10.22 -6.35 10.53
N LYS A 105 11.14 -5.52 10.04
CA LYS A 105 11.65 -4.35 10.79
C LYS A 105 10.53 -3.37 11.16
N HIS A 106 9.59 -3.13 10.24
CA HIS A 106 8.44 -2.25 10.50
C HIS A 106 7.57 -2.77 11.65
N ILE A 107 7.14 -4.04 11.59
CA ILE A 107 6.27 -4.61 12.62
C ILE A 107 6.98 -4.77 13.95
N ASP A 108 8.29 -5.06 13.96
CA ASP A 108 9.08 -5.14 15.17
C ASP A 108 9.18 -3.79 15.88
N ARG A 109 9.44 -2.73 15.10
CA ARG A 109 9.44 -1.35 15.62
C ARG A 109 8.06 -0.95 16.15
N GLN A 110 7.00 -1.23 15.40
CA GLN A 110 5.63 -0.94 15.84
C GLN A 110 5.27 -1.70 17.11
N CYS A 111 5.64 -2.99 17.20
CA CYS A 111 5.45 -3.81 18.39
C CYS A 111 6.09 -3.16 19.61
N ALA A 112 7.38 -2.78 19.51
CA ALA A 112 8.10 -2.15 20.61
C ALA A 112 7.42 -0.86 21.10
N MET A 113 7.04 0.04 20.17
CA MET A 113 6.39 1.30 20.52
C MET A 113 5.01 1.10 21.16
N LEU A 114 4.18 0.22 20.57
CA LEU A 114 2.83 -0.04 21.06
C LEU A 114 2.85 -0.77 22.40
N LEU A 115 3.79 -1.72 22.60
CA LEU A 115 3.97 -2.43 23.85
C LEU A 115 4.37 -1.47 24.98
N ILE A 116 5.34 -0.56 24.74
CA ILE A 116 5.73 0.47 25.72
C ILE A 116 4.53 1.34 26.10
N ARG A 117 3.74 1.77 25.12
CA ARG A 117 2.55 2.58 25.35
C ARG A 117 1.50 1.84 26.18
N ALA A 118 1.23 0.57 25.86
CA ALA A 118 0.28 -0.26 26.59
C ALA A 118 0.75 -0.49 28.05
N LYS A 119 2.05 -0.78 28.26
CA LYS A 119 2.66 -0.89 29.59
C LYS A 119 2.49 0.40 30.39
N GLY A 120 2.74 1.56 29.77
CA GLY A 120 2.57 2.86 30.44
C GLY A 120 1.13 3.11 30.89
N ILE A 121 0.14 2.81 30.03
CA ILE A 121 -1.28 2.94 30.38
C ILE A 121 -1.66 2.01 31.53
N TRP A 122 -1.23 0.75 31.46
CA TRP A 122 -1.55 -0.24 32.48
C TRP A 122 -0.93 0.10 33.84
N ASN A 123 0.35 0.50 33.85
CA ASN A 123 1.06 0.87 35.08
C ASN A 123 0.54 2.17 35.70
N ALA A 124 -0.03 3.08 34.91
CA ALA A 124 -0.58 4.33 35.43
C ALA A 124 -1.86 4.10 36.26
N ASN A 125 -2.69 3.12 35.89
CA ASN A 125 -3.89 2.78 36.63
C ASN A 125 -4.27 1.33 36.35
N GLN A 126 -4.24 0.43 37.34
CA GLN A 126 -4.54 -0.99 37.12
C GLN A 126 -6.03 -1.30 37.27
N ASN A 127 -6.88 -0.51 36.60
CA ASN A 127 -8.32 -0.64 36.61
C ASN A 127 -8.87 -1.06 35.25
N TYR A 128 -10.18 -1.31 35.18
CA TYR A 128 -10.85 -1.78 33.96
C TYR A 128 -10.66 -0.83 32.76
N GLU A 129 -10.73 0.49 32.97
CA GLU A 129 -10.63 1.46 31.88
C GLU A 129 -9.22 1.50 31.26
N ALA A 130 -8.19 1.39 32.09
CA ALA A 130 -6.82 1.29 31.61
C ALA A 130 -6.54 -0.06 30.95
N ALA A 131 -7.06 -1.16 31.51
CA ALA A 131 -6.98 -2.48 30.90
C ALA A 131 -7.59 -2.50 29.50
N LYS A 132 -8.79 -1.94 29.34
CA LYS A 132 -9.44 -1.76 28.03
C LYS A 132 -8.54 -1.02 27.05
N LYS A 133 -8.04 0.16 27.42
CA LYS A 133 -7.17 0.97 26.54
C LYS A 133 -5.87 0.24 26.18
N ALA A 134 -5.26 -0.46 27.13
CA ALA A 134 -4.05 -1.25 26.89
C ALA A 134 -4.35 -2.42 25.94
N ALA A 135 -5.44 -3.16 26.16
CA ALA A 135 -5.86 -4.28 25.32
C ALA A 135 -6.18 -3.85 23.89
N GLU A 136 -6.87 -2.72 23.69
CA GLU A 136 -7.13 -2.13 22.36
C GLU A 136 -5.84 -1.80 21.59
N ILE A 137 -4.77 -1.40 22.30
CA ILE A 137 -3.46 -1.14 21.69
C ILE A 137 -2.76 -2.46 21.36
N LEU A 138 -2.73 -3.41 22.30
CA LEU A 138 -2.08 -4.71 22.12
C LEU A 138 -2.72 -5.52 20.99
N ALA A 139 -4.05 -5.44 20.84
CA ALA A 139 -4.78 -6.11 19.76
C ALA A 139 -4.41 -5.62 18.35
N ARG A 140 -3.75 -4.46 18.21
CA ARG A 140 -3.26 -3.96 16.92
C ARG A 140 -1.92 -4.56 16.51
N ILE A 141 -1.17 -5.11 17.46
CA ILE A 141 0.19 -5.59 17.23
C ILE A 141 0.17 -6.84 16.35
N GLU A 142 1.04 -6.84 15.34
CA GLU A 142 1.18 -7.96 14.40
C GLU A 142 1.80 -9.19 15.10
N PRO A 143 1.16 -10.38 15.00
CA PRO A 143 1.63 -11.61 15.66
C PRO A 143 3.00 -12.10 15.21
N ASN A 144 3.41 -11.76 13.99
CA ASN A 144 4.72 -12.11 13.45
C ASN A 144 5.85 -11.17 13.92
N SER A 145 5.55 -10.17 14.75
CA SER A 145 6.56 -9.29 15.31
C SER A 145 7.39 -10.02 16.38
N SER A 146 8.66 -9.66 16.48
CA SER A 146 9.60 -10.30 17.43
C SER A 146 9.21 -10.11 18.90
N CYS A 147 8.41 -9.09 19.23
CA CYS A 147 8.00 -8.80 20.62
C CYS A 147 6.62 -9.39 20.98
N PHE A 148 6.02 -10.21 20.12
CA PHE A 148 4.65 -10.70 20.33
C PHE A 148 4.49 -11.60 21.57
N SER A 149 5.53 -12.32 21.98
CA SER A 149 5.52 -13.06 23.25
C SER A 149 5.30 -12.15 24.45
N ASP A 150 5.94 -10.97 24.45
CA ASP A 150 5.83 -10.00 25.55
C ASP A 150 4.44 -9.34 25.56
N VAL A 151 3.85 -9.17 24.38
CA VAL A 151 2.47 -8.73 24.19
C VAL A 151 1.51 -9.73 24.82
N GLN A 152 1.69 -11.04 24.56
CA GLN A 152 0.89 -12.09 25.17
C GLN A 152 1.05 -12.10 26.69
N THR A 153 2.27 -11.97 27.21
CA THR A 153 2.53 -11.89 28.66
C THR A 153 1.77 -10.73 29.30
N LEU A 154 1.90 -9.51 28.76
CA LEU A 154 1.21 -8.34 29.32
C LEU A 154 -0.32 -8.48 29.20
N PHE A 155 -0.82 -8.98 28.08
CA PHE A 155 -2.25 -9.18 27.88
C PHE A 155 -2.84 -10.16 28.91
N ASN A 156 -2.12 -11.25 29.19
CA ASN A 156 -2.53 -12.25 30.19
C ASN A 156 -2.47 -11.69 31.62
N GLU A 157 -1.46 -10.87 31.93
CA GLU A 157 -1.36 -10.16 33.21
C GLU A 157 -2.58 -9.26 33.43
N ILE A 158 -2.91 -8.42 32.43
CA ILE A 158 -4.06 -7.52 32.46
C ILE A 158 -5.36 -8.32 32.66
N SER A 159 -5.58 -9.34 31.84
CA SER A 159 -6.78 -10.19 31.90
C SER A 159 -6.95 -10.87 33.26
N THR A 160 -5.86 -11.39 33.83
CA THR A 160 -5.85 -12.00 35.17
C THR A 160 -6.20 -10.98 36.25
N ARG A 161 -5.57 -9.79 36.22
CA ARG A 161 -5.85 -8.74 37.19
C ARG A 161 -7.31 -8.28 37.11
N ILE A 162 -7.85 -8.04 35.92
CA ILE A 162 -9.23 -7.57 35.77
C ILE A 162 -10.24 -8.59 36.30
N ARG A 163 -10.07 -9.89 36.04
CA ARG A 163 -10.94 -10.93 36.60
C ARG A 163 -10.97 -10.96 38.13
N THR A 164 -9.91 -10.46 38.81
CA THR A 164 -9.87 -10.40 40.27
C THR A 164 -10.56 -9.17 40.86
N ILE A 165 -10.71 -8.08 40.08
CA ILE A 165 -11.23 -6.80 40.57
C ILE A 165 -12.58 -6.42 39.94
N ASP A 166 -13.01 -7.14 38.91
CA ASP A 166 -14.18 -6.83 38.11
C ASP A 166 -14.84 -8.12 37.59
N SER A 167 -16.17 -8.21 37.74
CA SER A 167 -16.96 -9.36 37.30
C SER A 167 -17.43 -9.27 35.85
N ARG A 168 -17.13 -8.16 35.15
CA ARG A 168 -17.43 -8.01 33.72
C ARG A 168 -16.61 -8.98 32.88
N GLU A 169 -17.22 -9.50 31.81
CA GLU A 169 -16.51 -10.38 30.88
C GLU A 169 -15.38 -9.65 30.15
N TRP A 170 -14.27 -10.37 29.95
CA TRP A 170 -13.08 -9.88 29.27
C TRP A 170 -13.06 -10.41 27.83
N ASP A 171 -13.63 -9.64 26.91
CA ASP A 171 -13.86 -10.06 25.52
C ASP A 171 -12.77 -9.67 24.52
N TYR A 172 -11.70 -9.01 24.99
CA TYR A 172 -10.60 -8.63 24.11
C TYR A 172 -9.85 -9.86 23.61
N LYS A 173 -9.39 -9.79 22.36
CA LYS A 173 -8.58 -10.83 21.72
C LYS A 173 -7.40 -10.21 21.01
N LEU A 174 -6.26 -10.87 21.10
CA LEU A 174 -5.10 -10.56 20.26
C LEU A 174 -5.33 -11.14 18.86
N LYS A 175 -4.64 -10.59 17.87
CA LYS A 175 -4.56 -11.18 16.53
C LYS A 175 -3.92 -12.57 16.61
N GLU A 176 -4.30 -13.44 15.68
CA GLU A 176 -3.74 -14.79 15.54
C GLU A 176 -2.66 -14.83 14.45
N LEU A 177 -1.75 -15.81 14.51
CA LEU A 177 -0.69 -15.96 13.52
C LEU A 177 -1.29 -16.23 12.13
N ASN A 178 -0.98 -15.33 11.20
CA ASN A 178 -1.48 -15.36 9.83
C ASN A 178 -0.62 -16.27 8.93
N GLN A 179 -1.24 -16.81 7.88
CA GLN A 179 -0.52 -17.58 6.85
C GLN A 179 0.36 -16.67 5.97
N VAL A 180 1.32 -17.27 5.24
CA VAL A 180 2.27 -16.52 4.38
C VAL A 180 1.57 -15.69 3.30
N SER A 181 0.39 -16.09 2.81
CA SER A 181 -0.40 -15.33 1.83
C SER A 181 -1.02 -14.06 2.42
N GLU A 182 -1.56 -14.17 3.64
CA GLU A 182 -2.09 -13.03 4.39
C GLU A 182 -0.99 -12.04 4.77
N LEU A 183 0.22 -12.54 4.97
CA LEU A 183 1.41 -11.76 5.22
C LEU A 183 1.73 -10.83 4.03
N ILE A 184 1.78 -11.34 2.79
CA ILE A 184 2.00 -10.51 1.59
C ILE A 184 0.88 -9.49 1.39
N ASN A 185 -0.36 -9.85 1.66
CA ASN A 185 -1.49 -8.93 1.59
C ASN A 185 -1.40 -7.82 2.65
N ALA A 186 -1.01 -8.18 3.88
CA ALA A 186 -0.77 -7.20 4.94
C ALA A 186 0.34 -6.21 4.55
N TYR A 187 1.41 -6.71 3.93
CA TYR A 187 2.49 -5.87 3.44
C TYR A 187 2.00 -4.84 2.41
N ASN A 188 1.20 -5.31 1.44
CA ASN A 188 0.67 -4.46 0.37
C ASN A 188 -0.29 -3.39 0.93
N ASN A 189 -1.16 -3.77 1.87
CA ASN A 189 -2.14 -2.86 2.47
C ASN A 189 -1.49 -1.66 3.16
N ILE A 190 -0.34 -1.86 3.82
CA ILE A 190 0.41 -0.74 4.43
C ILE A 190 0.88 0.24 3.36
N GLY A 191 1.45 -0.27 2.27
CA GLY A 191 1.90 0.57 1.17
C GLY A 191 0.74 1.33 0.53
N VAL A 192 -0.34 0.64 0.19
CA VAL A 192 -1.53 1.24 -0.44
C VAL A 192 -2.13 2.34 0.43
N ALA A 193 -2.28 2.11 1.74
CA ALA A 193 -2.81 3.12 2.66
C ALA A 193 -1.96 4.39 2.69
N TRP A 194 -0.64 4.29 2.56
CA TRP A 194 0.22 5.47 2.42
C TRP A 194 -0.02 6.20 1.09
N GLY A 195 -0.14 5.45 -0.01
CA GLY A 195 -0.35 5.97 -1.36
C GLY A 195 -1.69 6.69 -1.55
N GLU A 196 -2.77 6.18 -0.94
CA GLU A 196 -4.10 6.80 -0.97
C GLU A 196 -4.15 8.16 -0.25
N ASN A 197 -3.22 8.40 0.68
CA ASN A 197 -3.13 9.66 1.44
C ASN A 197 -2.18 10.70 0.79
N GLN A 198 -1.77 10.51 -0.47
CA GLN A 198 -0.92 11.45 -1.20
C GLN A 198 -1.71 12.40 -2.12
N PRO A 199 -1.22 13.63 -2.40
CA PRO A 199 -1.85 14.56 -3.34
C PRO A 199 -1.96 13.99 -4.76
N GLU A 200 -3.06 14.26 -5.46
CA GLU A 200 -3.26 13.81 -6.84
C GLU A 200 -2.36 14.57 -7.83
N ASN A 201 -1.70 13.83 -8.71
CA ASN A 201 -0.94 14.39 -9.82
C ASN A 201 -1.85 14.64 -11.03
N THR A 202 -2.05 15.92 -11.38
CA THR A 202 -2.83 16.33 -12.55
C THR A 202 -1.98 16.33 -13.82
N PHE A 203 -2.50 15.70 -14.88
CA PHE A 203 -1.90 15.75 -16.20
C PHE A 203 -2.56 16.86 -17.02
N ASN A 204 -1.87 17.97 -17.24
CA ASN A 204 -2.33 19.00 -18.15
C ASN A 204 -2.11 18.55 -19.60
N ILE A 205 -3.13 17.94 -20.21
CA ILE A 205 -3.17 17.74 -21.66
C ILE A 205 -3.51 19.10 -22.27
N ARG A 206 -2.51 19.96 -22.48
CA ARG A 206 -2.67 21.15 -23.32
C ARG A 206 -2.81 20.69 -24.77
N GLY A 207 -4.02 20.31 -25.15
CA GLY A 207 -4.42 20.25 -26.55
C GLY A 207 -4.38 21.67 -27.09
N TRP A 208 -3.56 21.89 -28.12
CA TRP A 208 -3.63 23.11 -28.90
C TRP A 208 -4.97 23.13 -29.64
N PHE A 209 -5.70 24.24 -29.51
CA PHE A 209 -6.78 24.62 -30.41
C PHE A 209 -6.20 25.08 -31.74
#